data_AF-A0A9J7KIT5-F1
#
_entry.id   AF-A0A9J7KIT5-F1
#
_cell.length_a   1.000
_cell.length_b   1.000
_cell.length_c   1.000
_cell.angle_alpha   90.00
_cell.angle_beta   90.00
_cell.angle_gamma   90.00
#
_symmetry.space_group_name_H-M   'P 1'
#
loop_
_entity.id
_entity.type
_entity.pdbx_description
1 polymer ?
#
loop_
_entity_poly.entity_id
_entity_poly.type
_entity_poly.pdbx_seq_one_letter_code
_entity_poly.pdbx_strand_id
1 'polypeptide(L)'
;MTFYISPPKGNMSLHRLHSSCCRRLTFLKEVFARGRDLSKLTELTFLCSTVERSDCLIEGSRIDQASHFTLRLACCQDTVMSEFLVEAETTLFWYRFSCMDKNQLLHLFHKIRKYEKRLQDQQGEIGKSRRDLKTEEKLRDLLKVVTGQSGNSSRWENMIQSYLHYFHSQWKHLPDMSANQDEVTQYDRRTDLTTMDCSMHCHTGCHAASRSHTASGDFKVIAQRDTCYATSEEEKIFLKVPFQYTLQLITDRRVCLHKGFAYVPSIYLPNVVANIFEECLRLGIELARKAVPVCLSDPRMREMFGTLQLQFYEDGCRGGEGVGVVFDTISRHDVDRLVDFFPPCMAHLHRTLRYKHRLKHFSRLQYTLFLKDLGLSVHDAVSFWQQEYSIPAHGGGCTHHWAKDGRRYTYNIRHLYGLEGSRVSYRSHCCQGILKPSAGRGGRLSIPAL
;
A
#
# COMPACT_ATOMS: atom_id res chain seq x y z
N MET A 1 12.83 -9.24 14.74
CA MET A 1 11.61 -8.54 14.30
C MET A 1 10.60 -8.43 15.42
N THR A 2 9.77 -7.39 15.37
CA THR A 2 8.62 -7.22 16.25
C THR A 2 7.35 -7.40 15.44
N PHE A 3 6.47 -8.29 15.87
CA PHE A 3 5.13 -8.47 15.30
C PHE A 3 4.15 -7.32 15.70
N TYR A 4 4.70 -6.21 16.21
CA TYR A 4 4.01 -5.00 16.69
C TYR A 4 2.71 -5.26 17.47
N ILE A 5 2.76 -6.22 18.38
CA ILE A 5 1.57 -6.63 19.16
C ILE A 5 1.41 -5.76 20.41
N SER A 6 2.51 -5.47 21.11
CA SER A 6 2.50 -4.65 22.32
C SER A 6 3.00 -3.25 22.03
N PRO A 7 2.33 -2.19 22.52
CA PRO A 7 2.82 -0.83 22.38
C PRO A 7 4.17 -0.67 23.11
N PRO A 8 5.09 0.14 22.56
CA PRO A 8 6.38 0.39 23.19
C PRO A 8 6.19 1.12 24.53
N LYS A 9 7.06 0.82 25.50
CA LYS A 9 7.11 1.50 26.79
C LYS A 9 8.26 2.50 26.82
N GLY A 10 8.06 3.61 27.52
CA GLY A 10 9.08 4.64 27.75
C GLY A 10 8.70 5.98 27.15
N ASN A 11 9.60 6.95 27.31
CA ASN A 11 9.41 8.33 26.89
C ASN A 11 10.30 8.66 25.68
N MET A 12 9.78 9.50 24.79
CA MET A 12 10.51 10.01 23.62
C MET A 12 10.14 11.48 23.43
N SER A 13 11.09 12.30 22.97
CA SER A 13 10.76 13.68 22.61
C SER A 13 9.82 13.70 21.40
N LEU A 14 8.85 14.63 21.42
CA LEU A 14 7.87 14.77 20.36
C LEU A 14 8.53 15.02 18.99
N HIS A 15 9.58 15.84 18.96
CA HIS A 15 10.35 16.11 17.75
C HIS A 15 10.94 14.82 17.14
N ARG A 16 11.58 13.97 17.97
CA ARG A 16 12.12 12.69 17.49
C ARG A 16 11.01 11.76 17.03
N LEU A 17 9.89 11.71 17.74
CA LEU A 17 8.74 10.90 17.36
C LEU A 17 8.18 11.32 16.00
N HIS A 18 7.93 12.62 15.82
CA HIS A 18 7.44 13.20 14.57
C HIS A 18 8.37 12.90 13.40
N SER A 19 9.65 13.26 13.52
CA SER A 19 10.65 13.00 12.48
C SER A 19 10.74 11.52 12.11
N SER A 20 10.64 10.63 13.09
CA SER A 20 10.65 9.18 12.84
C SER A 20 9.40 8.69 12.11
N CYS A 21 8.22 9.27 12.41
CA CYS A 21 6.98 8.96 11.71
C CYS A 21 7.01 9.45 10.26
N CYS A 22 7.46 10.69 10.02
CA CYS A 22 7.61 11.25 8.68
C CYS A 22 8.50 10.38 7.80
N ARG A 23 9.64 9.96 8.36
CA ARG A 23 10.61 9.12 7.64
C ARG A 23 10.11 7.72 7.38
N ARG A 24 9.43 7.10 8.35
CA ARG A 24 8.75 5.82 8.14
C ARG A 24 7.68 5.94 7.07
N LEU A 25 6.90 7.02 7.06
CA LEU A 25 5.85 7.25 6.06
C LEU A 25 6.43 7.36 4.64
N THR A 26 7.49 8.14 4.44
CA THR A 26 8.21 8.22 3.15
C THR A 26 8.72 6.86 2.71
N PHE A 27 9.36 6.11 3.62
CA PHE A 27 9.86 4.77 3.31
C PHE A 27 8.73 3.79 2.94
N LEU A 28 7.61 3.82 3.67
CA LEU A 28 6.45 2.97 3.37
C LEU A 28 5.84 3.27 2.00
N LYS A 29 5.92 4.52 1.52
CA LYS A 29 5.47 4.86 0.16
C LYS A 29 6.33 4.19 -0.90
N GLU A 30 7.65 4.19 -0.71
CA GLU A 30 8.59 3.49 -1.59
C GLU A 30 8.41 1.96 -1.58
N VAL A 31 8.10 1.40 -0.40
CA VAL A 31 7.76 -0.03 -0.25
C VAL A 31 6.46 -0.34 -0.99
N PHE A 32 5.43 0.48 -0.80
CA PHE A 32 4.13 0.31 -1.45
C PHE A 32 4.24 0.36 -2.99
N ALA A 33 5.01 1.31 -3.52
CA ALA A 33 5.22 1.45 -4.97
C ALA A 33 5.88 0.24 -5.63
N ARG A 34 6.70 -0.51 -4.88
CA ARG A 34 7.41 -1.71 -5.37
C ARG A 34 6.61 -3.00 -5.21
N GLY A 35 5.64 -3.03 -4.30
CA GLY A 35 4.84 -4.21 -3.99
C GLY A 35 5.65 -5.35 -3.37
N ARG A 36 5.09 -6.57 -3.33
CA ARG A 36 5.75 -7.78 -2.81
C ARG A 36 6.74 -8.38 -3.82
N ASP A 37 7.68 -7.57 -4.28
CA ASP A 37 8.75 -7.93 -5.21
C ASP A 37 10.09 -7.90 -4.46
N LEU A 38 10.65 -9.08 -4.18
CA LEU A 38 11.81 -9.20 -3.31
C LEU A 38 13.05 -8.52 -3.91
N SER A 39 13.24 -8.56 -5.23
CA SER A 39 14.39 -7.91 -5.89
C SER A 39 14.31 -6.38 -5.80
N LYS A 40 13.13 -5.81 -6.10
CA LYS A 40 12.93 -4.35 -6.01
C LYS A 40 13.05 -3.82 -4.58
N LEU A 41 12.53 -4.57 -3.61
CA LEU A 41 12.64 -4.18 -2.20
C LEU A 41 14.07 -4.32 -1.67
N THR A 42 14.81 -5.32 -2.16
CA THR A 42 16.23 -5.48 -1.84
C THR A 42 17.05 -4.30 -2.36
N GLU A 43 16.82 -3.87 -3.60
CA GLU A 43 17.43 -2.65 -4.14
C GLU A 43 17.11 -1.41 -3.30
N LEU A 44 15.86 -1.27 -2.81
CA LEU A 44 15.44 -0.18 -1.93
C LEU A 44 16.27 -0.13 -0.62
N THR A 45 16.65 -1.28 -0.08
CA THR A 45 17.47 -1.35 1.13
C THR A 45 18.94 -1.05 0.92
N PHE A 46 19.46 -1.13 -0.33
CA PHE A 46 20.84 -0.77 -0.67
C PHE A 46 21.03 0.69 -1.09
N LEU A 47 19.94 1.43 -1.34
CA LEU A 47 20.02 2.86 -1.66
C LEU A 47 20.54 3.65 -0.45
N CYS A 48 21.73 4.24 -0.59
CA CYS A 48 22.47 4.98 0.45
C CYS A 48 21.63 6.10 1.11
N SER A 49 20.74 6.75 0.34
CA SER A 49 19.80 7.77 0.82
C SER A 49 18.78 7.24 1.85
N THR A 50 18.49 5.94 1.84
CA THR A 50 17.57 5.26 2.76
C THR A 50 18.29 4.83 4.05
N VAL A 51 19.59 4.52 3.98
CA VAL A 51 20.38 3.86 5.04
C VAL A 51 21.06 4.86 5.99
N GLU A 52 21.60 5.98 5.51
CA GLU A 52 22.39 6.91 6.35
C GLU A 52 21.59 7.66 7.41
N ARG A 53 20.26 7.74 7.28
CA ARG A 53 19.41 8.42 8.28
C ARG A 53 18.80 7.41 9.27
N SER A 54 18.89 6.10 9.04
CA SER A 54 17.86 5.06 9.26
C SER A 54 17.53 4.50 10.66
N ASP A 55 17.73 5.19 11.79
CA ASP A 55 17.42 4.59 13.12
C ASP A 55 15.98 4.04 13.29
N CYS A 56 15.01 4.59 12.53
CA CYS A 56 13.62 4.13 12.47
C CYS A 56 13.39 2.87 11.63
N LEU A 57 14.37 2.47 10.82
CA LEU A 57 14.34 1.28 9.95
C LEU A 57 15.12 0.10 10.55
N ILE A 58 15.94 0.34 11.57
CA ILE A 58 16.58 -0.72 12.36
C ILE A 58 15.48 -1.57 13.00
N GLU A 59 15.44 -2.82 12.58
CA GLU A 59 14.38 -3.74 12.95
C GLU A 59 14.26 -3.93 14.47
N GLY A 60 13.08 -3.66 15.02
CA GLY A 60 12.83 -3.83 16.45
C GLY A 60 13.45 -2.78 17.36
N SER A 61 14.06 -1.73 16.80
CA SER A 61 14.48 -0.56 17.57
C SER A 61 13.29 0.11 18.27
N ARG A 62 13.57 0.88 19.32
CA ARG A 62 12.51 1.67 20.00
C ARG A 62 11.83 2.64 19.02
N ILE A 63 12.57 3.12 18.03
CA ILE A 63 12.06 4.07 17.03
C ILE A 63 11.18 3.36 16.00
N ASP A 64 11.60 2.19 15.52
CA ASP A 64 10.79 1.34 14.62
C ASP A 64 9.43 1.01 15.27
N GLN A 65 9.43 0.62 16.56
CA GLN A 65 8.19 0.37 17.29
C GLN A 65 7.35 1.65 17.49
N ALA A 66 7.95 2.73 17.98
CA ALA A 66 7.21 3.96 18.28
C ALA A 66 6.60 4.61 17.03
N SER A 67 7.36 4.68 15.94
CA SER A 67 6.87 5.21 14.67
C SER A 67 5.72 4.36 14.11
N HIS A 68 5.85 3.02 14.13
CA HIS A 68 4.78 2.12 13.71
C HIS A 68 3.46 2.35 14.48
N PHE A 69 3.51 2.34 15.83
CA PHE A 69 2.31 2.55 16.65
C PHE A 69 1.76 3.97 16.55
N THR A 70 2.60 4.97 16.35
CA THR A 70 2.17 6.36 16.18
C THR A 70 1.51 6.59 14.83
N LEU A 71 2.02 5.98 13.76
CA LEU A 71 1.34 6.00 12.45
C LEU A 71 -0.02 5.28 12.50
N ARG A 72 -0.16 4.18 13.25
CA ARG A 72 -1.49 3.56 13.46
C ARG A 72 -2.49 4.56 14.06
N LEU A 73 -2.07 5.34 15.05
CA LEU A 73 -2.92 6.39 15.64
C LEU A 73 -3.23 7.50 14.62
N ALA A 74 -2.22 7.99 13.90
CA ALA A 74 -2.38 9.07 12.93
C ALA A 74 -3.29 8.68 11.74
N CYS A 75 -3.21 7.43 11.28
CA CYS A 75 -3.94 6.96 10.10
C CYS A 75 -5.34 6.40 10.41
N CYS A 76 -5.67 6.02 11.65
CA CYS A 76 -6.89 5.21 11.92
C CYS A 76 -8.24 5.90 11.63
N GLN A 77 -8.26 7.23 11.52
CA GLN A 77 -9.46 8.02 11.18
C GLN A 77 -9.63 8.21 9.67
N ASP A 78 -8.55 8.04 8.89
CA ASP A 78 -8.56 8.20 7.44
C ASP A 78 -8.49 6.81 6.79
N THR A 79 -9.57 6.41 6.13
CA THR A 79 -9.67 5.10 5.49
C THR A 79 -8.58 4.87 4.46
N VAL A 80 -8.22 5.90 3.68
CA VAL A 80 -7.20 5.78 2.61
C VAL A 80 -5.83 5.56 3.23
N MET A 81 -5.46 6.38 4.21
CA MET A 81 -4.19 6.22 4.93
C MET A 81 -4.12 4.90 5.68
N SER A 82 -5.24 4.45 6.26
CA SER A 82 -5.28 3.19 7.01
C SER A 82 -5.09 1.97 6.10
N GLU A 83 -5.72 1.93 4.92
CA GLU A 83 -5.53 0.84 3.95
C GLU A 83 -4.10 0.86 3.38
N PHE A 84 -3.59 2.04 3.02
CA PHE A 84 -2.20 2.20 2.61
C PHE A 84 -1.24 1.68 3.68
N LEU A 85 -1.44 2.07 4.94
CA LEU A 85 -0.57 1.65 6.04
C LEU A 85 -0.60 0.14 6.21
N VAL A 86 -1.78 -0.49 6.12
CA VAL A 86 -1.93 -1.95 6.21
C VAL A 86 -1.16 -2.64 5.09
N GLU A 87 -1.32 -2.20 3.84
CA GLU A 87 -0.67 -2.82 2.69
C GLU A 87 0.86 -2.62 2.70
N ALA A 88 1.31 -1.40 2.97
CA ALA A 88 2.74 -1.07 3.01
C ALA A 88 3.48 -1.76 4.17
N GLU A 89 2.90 -1.75 5.37
CA GLU A 89 3.49 -2.42 6.54
C GLU A 89 3.50 -3.94 6.39
N THR A 90 2.46 -4.52 5.78
CA THR A 90 2.42 -5.96 5.52
C THR A 90 3.47 -6.36 4.49
N THR A 91 3.68 -5.53 3.47
CA THR A 91 4.75 -5.73 2.48
C THR A 91 6.13 -5.62 3.11
N LEU A 92 6.35 -4.62 3.96
CA LEU A 92 7.60 -4.46 4.71
C LEU A 92 7.84 -5.64 5.67
N PHE A 93 6.80 -6.10 6.36
CA PHE A 93 6.87 -7.26 7.25
C PHE A 93 7.22 -8.52 6.45
N TRP A 94 6.57 -8.76 5.32
CA TRP A 94 6.83 -9.89 4.44
C TRP A 94 8.28 -9.90 3.95
N TYR A 95 8.79 -8.74 3.53
CA TYR A 95 10.19 -8.57 3.13
C TYR A 95 11.14 -8.90 4.27
N ARG A 96 10.95 -8.26 5.44
CA ARG A 96 11.78 -8.52 6.63
C ARG A 96 11.77 -10.00 7.01
N PHE A 97 10.60 -10.64 7.00
CA PHE A 97 10.46 -12.08 7.27
C PHE A 97 11.25 -12.93 6.27
N SER A 98 11.21 -12.57 4.98
CA SER A 98 11.89 -13.32 3.92
C SER A 98 13.40 -13.29 4.07
N CYS A 99 13.96 -12.18 4.59
CA CYS A 99 15.38 -12.00 4.81
C CYS A 99 15.91 -12.60 6.13
N MET A 100 15.08 -13.24 6.96
CA MET A 100 15.51 -13.74 8.27
C MET A 100 16.28 -15.07 8.20
N ASP A 101 17.26 -15.19 9.09
CA ASP A 101 17.92 -16.46 9.36
C ASP A 101 17.08 -17.40 10.26
N LYS A 102 17.54 -18.65 10.41
CA LYS A 102 16.89 -19.67 11.24
C LYS A 102 16.68 -19.22 12.69
N ASN A 103 17.69 -18.59 13.31
CA ASN A 103 17.63 -18.20 14.71
C ASN A 103 16.67 -17.03 14.93
N GLN A 104 16.66 -16.06 14.01
CA GLN A 104 15.76 -14.93 14.01
C GLN A 104 14.30 -15.38 13.85
N LEU A 105 14.04 -16.31 12.93
CA LEU A 105 12.72 -16.92 12.75
C LEU A 105 12.28 -17.64 14.04
N LEU A 106 13.11 -18.52 14.60
CA LEU A 106 12.80 -19.22 15.84
C LEU A 106 12.50 -18.26 17.00
N HIS A 107 13.28 -17.18 17.14
CA HIS A 107 13.05 -16.15 18.14
C HIS A 107 11.72 -15.41 17.93
N LEU A 108 11.38 -15.08 16.68
CA LEU A 108 10.10 -14.46 16.34
C LEU A 108 8.92 -15.36 16.75
N PHE A 109 8.95 -16.63 16.37
CA PHE A 109 7.90 -17.58 16.74
C PHE A 109 7.83 -17.81 18.25
N HIS A 110 8.97 -17.87 18.95
CA HIS A 110 9.00 -17.97 20.41
C HIS A 110 8.33 -16.76 21.07
N LYS A 111 8.60 -15.54 20.59
CA LYS A 111 7.94 -14.31 21.07
C LYS A 111 6.44 -14.34 20.83
N ILE A 112 6.00 -14.76 19.65
CA ILE A 112 4.58 -14.88 19.30
C ILE A 112 3.89 -15.87 20.25
N ARG A 113 4.48 -17.05 20.46
CA ARG A 113 3.94 -18.09 21.36
C ARG A 113 3.90 -17.63 22.82
N LYS A 114 4.94 -16.93 23.29
CA LYS A 114 4.96 -16.34 24.64
C LYS A 114 3.84 -15.31 24.80
N TYR A 115 3.57 -14.52 23.78
CA TYR A 115 2.49 -13.54 23.82
C TYR A 115 1.11 -14.20 23.80
N GLU A 116 0.89 -15.20 22.94
CA GLU A 116 -0.34 -16.00 22.90
C GLU A 116 -0.66 -16.63 24.27
N LYS A 117 0.32 -17.26 24.92
CA LYS A 117 0.16 -17.83 26.27
C LYS A 117 -0.26 -16.78 27.30
N ARG A 118 0.39 -15.60 27.28
CA ARG A 118 0.03 -14.50 28.17
C ARG A 118 -1.41 -14.01 27.96
N LEU A 119 -1.93 -14.03 26.73
CA LEU A 119 -3.34 -13.73 26.47
C LEU A 119 -4.26 -14.80 27.06
N GLN A 120 -3.87 -16.08 27.03
CA GLN A 120 -4.64 -17.16 27.64
C GLN A 120 -4.68 -17.04 29.17
N ASP A 121 -3.54 -16.78 29.81
CA ASP A 121 -3.45 -16.67 31.28
C ASP A 121 -4.28 -15.48 31.81
N GLN A 122 -4.32 -14.36 31.06
CA GLN A 122 -5.09 -13.17 31.44
C GLN A 122 -6.62 -13.35 31.36
N GLN A 123 -7.12 -14.34 30.63
CA GLN A 123 -8.54 -14.67 30.63
C GLN A 123 -8.99 -15.38 31.91
N GLY A 124 -8.07 -16.05 32.62
CA GLY A 124 -8.35 -16.73 33.89
C GLY A 124 -8.58 -15.80 35.08
N GLU A 125 -8.08 -14.55 35.03
CA GLU A 125 -8.03 -13.67 36.21
C GLU A 125 -8.94 -12.41 36.14
N ILE A 126 -9.73 -12.18 35.09
CA ILE A 126 -10.35 -10.85 34.88
C ILE A 126 -11.86 -10.89 34.65
N GLY A 127 -12.58 -10.85 35.77
CA GLY A 127 -13.94 -10.32 35.87
C GLY A 127 -14.01 -8.80 36.14
N LYS A 128 -12.90 -8.03 36.03
CA LYS A 128 -12.83 -6.64 36.52
C LYS A 128 -12.10 -5.60 35.66
N SER A 129 -11.84 -5.83 34.36
CA SER A 129 -11.27 -4.77 33.51
C SER A 129 -11.99 -4.69 32.16
N ARG A 130 -12.38 -3.46 31.81
CA ARG A 130 -13.13 -3.02 30.63
C ARG A 130 -12.31 -3.17 29.33
N ARG A 131 -11.57 -4.28 29.18
CA ARG A 131 -10.84 -4.64 27.96
C ARG A 131 -11.79 -5.28 26.97
N ASP A 132 -11.56 -5.02 25.69
CA ASP A 132 -12.38 -5.57 24.61
C ASP A 132 -12.06 -7.06 24.42
N LEU A 133 -12.64 -7.90 25.28
CA LEU A 133 -12.48 -9.35 25.33
C LEU A 133 -12.61 -10.02 23.95
N LYS A 134 -13.50 -9.49 23.12
CA LYS A 134 -13.74 -9.97 21.74
C LYS A 134 -12.53 -9.73 20.82
N THR A 135 -11.83 -8.61 21.00
CA THR A 135 -10.64 -8.29 20.19
C THR A 135 -9.42 -9.08 20.65
N GLU A 136 -9.25 -9.29 21.96
CA GLU A 136 -8.18 -10.17 22.50
C GLU A 136 -8.38 -11.63 22.08
N GLU A 137 -9.63 -12.11 22.05
CA GLU A 137 -9.99 -13.42 21.53
C GLU A 137 -9.64 -13.59 20.04
N LYS A 138 -10.04 -12.64 19.19
CA LYS A 138 -9.67 -12.66 17.77
C LYS A 138 -8.16 -12.65 17.56
N LEU A 139 -7.43 -11.82 18.32
CA LEU A 139 -5.98 -11.75 18.26
C LEU A 139 -5.35 -13.10 18.64
N ARG A 140 -5.82 -13.73 19.73
CA ARG A 140 -5.36 -15.07 20.13
C ARG A 140 -5.62 -16.09 19.02
N ASP A 141 -6.81 -16.10 18.43
CA ASP A 141 -7.16 -17.07 17.39
C ASP A 141 -6.28 -16.89 16.13
N LEU A 142 -5.94 -15.65 15.77
CA LEU A 142 -4.97 -15.34 14.71
C LEU A 142 -3.57 -15.87 15.04
N LEU A 143 -3.06 -15.58 16.24
CA LEU A 143 -1.73 -16.04 16.64
C LEU A 143 -1.66 -17.56 16.73
N LYS A 144 -2.76 -18.23 17.12
CA LYS A 144 -2.88 -19.68 17.15
C LYS A 144 -2.76 -20.31 15.77
N VAL A 145 -3.08 -19.62 14.68
CA VAL A 145 -2.79 -20.11 13.32
C VAL A 145 -1.29 -20.21 13.07
N VAL A 146 -0.53 -19.25 13.61
CA VAL A 146 0.93 -19.17 13.51
C VAL A 146 1.64 -20.11 14.49
N THR A 147 1.05 -20.46 15.63
CA THR A 147 1.72 -21.26 16.68
C THR A 147 1.18 -22.68 16.81
N GLY A 148 -0.12 -22.86 16.55
CA GLY A 148 -0.90 -24.08 16.76
C GLY A 148 -0.64 -25.20 15.77
N GLN A 149 0.32 -25.03 14.85
CA GLN A 149 0.74 -26.07 13.91
C GLN A 149 1.55 -27.19 14.57
N SER A 150 1.78 -27.12 15.89
CA SER A 150 2.52 -28.18 16.57
C SER A 150 2.20 -28.36 18.06
N GLY A 151 1.95 -29.61 18.43
CA GLY A 151 2.11 -30.11 19.79
C GLY A 151 3.59 -30.38 20.19
N ASN A 152 4.56 -30.23 19.28
CA ASN A 152 5.97 -30.56 19.48
C ASN A 152 6.94 -29.50 18.90
N SER A 153 7.93 -29.02 19.66
CA SER A 153 8.87 -27.95 19.22
C SER A 153 9.59 -28.29 17.89
N SER A 154 9.90 -29.57 17.70
CA SER A 154 10.65 -30.11 16.56
C SER A 154 9.98 -29.93 15.19
N ARG A 155 8.63 -29.91 15.11
CA ARG A 155 7.93 -29.75 13.83
C ARG A 155 8.13 -28.36 13.21
N TRP A 156 8.16 -27.32 14.03
CA TRP A 156 8.37 -25.94 13.57
C TRP A 156 9.79 -25.71 13.12
N GLU A 157 10.77 -26.27 13.85
CA GLU A 157 12.17 -26.25 13.47
C GLU A 157 12.38 -26.93 12.10
N ASN A 158 11.77 -28.09 11.88
CA ASN A 158 11.82 -28.79 10.59
C ASN A 158 11.17 -27.97 9.46
N MET A 159 10.05 -27.29 9.74
CA MET A 159 9.38 -26.47 8.74
C MET A 159 10.18 -25.22 8.35
N ILE A 160 10.77 -24.54 9.33
CA ILE A 160 11.67 -23.40 9.08
C ILE A 160 12.88 -23.89 8.28
N GLN A 161 13.43 -25.05 8.60
CA GLN A 161 14.55 -25.62 7.88
C GLN A 161 14.19 -25.97 6.43
N SER A 162 13.01 -26.54 6.20
CA SER A 162 12.47 -26.79 4.85
C SER A 162 12.26 -25.48 4.07
N TYR A 163 11.70 -24.46 4.71
CA TYR A 163 11.53 -23.13 4.11
C TYR A 163 12.89 -22.53 3.70
N LEU A 164 13.87 -22.50 4.61
CA LEU A 164 15.19 -21.93 4.35
C LEU A 164 15.97 -22.69 3.28
N HIS A 165 15.87 -24.03 3.28
CA HIS A 165 16.47 -24.85 2.23
C HIS A 165 15.92 -24.47 0.85
N TYR A 166 14.59 -24.34 0.75
CA TYR A 166 13.96 -23.90 -0.49
C TYR A 166 14.36 -22.46 -0.85
N PHE A 167 14.31 -21.53 0.10
CA PHE A 167 14.65 -20.12 -0.11
C PHE A 167 16.08 -19.96 -0.62
N HIS A 168 17.06 -20.62 0.02
CA HIS A 168 18.47 -20.60 -0.41
C HIS A 168 18.67 -21.28 -1.78
N SER A 169 17.92 -22.34 -2.11
CA SER A 169 18.03 -23.01 -3.41
C SER A 169 17.64 -22.10 -4.59
N GLN A 170 16.70 -21.18 -4.38
CA GLN A 170 16.26 -20.21 -5.37
C GLN A 170 17.15 -18.95 -5.41
N TRP A 171 17.90 -18.66 -4.34
CA TRP A 171 18.63 -17.41 -4.13
C TRP A 171 20.16 -17.49 -4.29
N LYS A 172 20.69 -18.56 -4.90
CA LYS A 172 22.14 -18.72 -5.19
C LYS A 172 22.77 -17.67 -6.14
N HIS A 173 21.99 -16.70 -6.64
CA HIS A 173 22.44 -15.71 -7.62
C HIS A 173 22.52 -14.26 -7.10
N LEU A 174 22.33 -14.01 -5.79
CA LEU A 174 22.61 -12.69 -5.21
C LEU A 174 24.00 -12.62 -4.56
N PRO A 175 24.65 -11.44 -4.57
CA PRO A 175 25.92 -11.23 -3.88
C PRO A 175 25.80 -11.57 -2.39
N ASP A 176 26.79 -12.31 -1.90
CA ASP A 176 26.90 -12.76 -0.52
C ASP A 176 26.82 -11.57 0.46
N MET A 177 25.83 -11.59 1.34
CA MET A 177 25.52 -10.56 2.33
C MET A 177 26.48 -10.54 3.54
N SER A 178 27.62 -11.25 3.45
CA SER A 178 28.53 -11.45 4.58
C SER A 178 29.97 -10.99 4.37
N ALA A 179 30.31 -10.33 3.27
CA ALA A 179 31.69 -9.89 3.03
C ALA A 179 31.82 -8.41 2.61
N ASN A 180 32.52 -7.65 3.46
CA ASN A 180 33.19 -6.37 3.26
C ASN A 180 32.35 -5.10 2.97
N GLN A 181 32.28 -4.27 4.02
CA GLN A 181 32.44 -2.82 3.91
C GLN A 181 33.77 -2.52 3.19
N ASP A 182 33.72 -1.52 2.32
CA ASP A 182 34.81 -0.90 1.56
C ASP A 182 34.80 -1.23 0.05
N GLU A 183 34.89 -0.14 -0.73
CA GLU A 183 34.93 -0.02 -2.19
C GLU A 183 33.61 0.14 -2.95
N VAL A 184 33.13 1.40 -2.93
CA VAL A 184 32.24 1.97 -3.95
C VAL A 184 33.05 2.24 -5.21
N THR A 185 32.83 1.50 -6.29
CA THR A 185 33.16 1.96 -7.65
C THR A 185 32.05 1.64 -8.64
N GLN A 186 31.40 2.71 -9.10
CA GLN A 186 30.98 3.01 -10.48
C GLN A 186 30.65 1.80 -11.38
N TYR A 187 29.35 1.58 -11.68
CA TYR A 187 28.97 0.81 -12.87
C TYR A 187 27.77 1.41 -13.61
N ASP A 188 27.91 1.31 -14.93
CA ASP A 188 27.28 2.10 -15.98
C ASP A 188 25.90 1.57 -16.40
N ARG A 189 25.06 2.47 -16.93
CA ARG A 189 23.75 2.14 -17.48
C ARG A 189 23.91 1.41 -18.80
N ARG A 190 23.34 0.21 -18.91
CA ARG A 190 22.58 -0.32 -20.07
C ARG A 190 22.38 -1.82 -19.91
N THR A 191 21.14 -2.27 -19.86
CA THR A 191 20.61 -3.31 -20.76
C THR A 191 19.11 -3.48 -20.57
N ASP A 192 18.45 -3.61 -21.70
CA ASP A 192 17.01 -3.67 -21.93
C ASP A 192 16.39 -5.02 -21.55
N LEU A 193 15.10 -4.94 -21.19
CA LEU A 193 13.99 -5.88 -21.39
C LEU A 193 14.26 -7.40 -21.37
N THR A 194 13.51 -8.12 -20.51
CA THR A 194 12.56 -9.13 -20.99
C THR A 194 11.49 -9.43 -19.93
N THR A 195 10.25 -9.19 -20.32
CA THR A 195 9.03 -9.76 -19.76
C THR A 195 9.08 -11.29 -19.92
N MET A 196 8.89 -12.08 -18.86
CA MET A 196 8.60 -13.51 -19.00
C MET A 196 7.13 -13.76 -18.70
N ASP A 197 6.37 -13.89 -19.80
CA ASP A 197 5.02 -14.44 -19.87
C ASP A 197 4.99 -15.87 -19.30
N CYS A 198 3.99 -16.17 -18.47
CA CYS A 198 3.64 -17.53 -18.09
C CYS A 198 2.21 -17.83 -18.56
N SER A 199 2.06 -18.03 -19.86
CA SER A 199 0.85 -18.62 -20.45
C SER A 199 0.98 -20.13 -20.45
N MET A 200 0.13 -20.84 -19.70
CA MET A 200 -0.08 -22.28 -19.86
C MET A 200 -1.57 -22.51 -20.13
N HIS A 201 -1.87 -22.81 -21.39
CA HIS A 201 -3.19 -23.16 -21.90
C HIS A 201 -3.63 -24.52 -21.34
N CYS A 202 -4.88 -24.62 -20.87
CA CYS A 202 -5.50 -25.91 -20.57
C CYS A 202 -6.18 -26.46 -21.82
N HIS A 203 -5.83 -27.68 -22.22
CA HIS A 203 -6.64 -28.45 -23.16
C HIS A 203 -6.97 -29.83 -22.55
N THR A 204 -8.26 -30.17 -22.65
CA THR A 204 -8.92 -31.47 -22.36
C THR A 204 -9.04 -31.81 -20.87
N GLY A 205 -10.16 -32.29 -20.32
CA GLY A 205 -11.45 -32.73 -20.83
C GLY A 205 -12.05 -33.60 -19.71
N CYS A 206 -13.09 -33.11 -19.02
CA CYS A 206 -13.70 -33.82 -17.89
C CYS A 206 -14.52 -35.02 -18.38
N HIS A 207 -14.23 -36.23 -17.86
CA HIS A 207 -15.19 -37.32 -17.84
C HIS A 207 -15.29 -37.94 -16.44
N ALA A 208 -16.53 -37.97 -15.95
CA ALA A 208 -16.94 -38.57 -14.70
C ALA A 208 -16.93 -40.10 -14.79
N ALA A 209 -16.50 -40.78 -13.71
CA ALA A 209 -16.87 -42.16 -13.46
C ALA A 209 -17.01 -42.39 -11.95
N SER A 210 -18.26 -42.61 -11.55
CA SER A 210 -18.73 -43.11 -10.27
C SER A 210 -18.24 -44.54 -9.98
N ARG A 211 -17.85 -44.83 -8.73
CA ARG A 211 -18.05 -46.14 -8.09
C ARG A 211 -17.92 -46.08 -6.56
N SER A 212 -18.86 -46.75 -5.91
CA SER A 212 -19.05 -46.95 -4.47
C SER A 212 -18.22 -48.12 -3.93
N HIS A 213 -17.65 -48.00 -2.72
CA HIS A 213 -17.86 -48.89 -1.56
C HIS A 213 -16.80 -48.73 -0.44
N THR A 214 -17.32 -48.47 0.78
CA THR A 214 -16.93 -48.93 2.14
C THR A 214 -15.49 -48.82 2.70
N ALA A 215 -15.44 -47.99 3.76
CA ALA A 215 -14.90 -48.23 5.12
C ALA A 215 -13.38 -48.39 5.39
N SER A 216 -12.92 -47.49 6.28
CA SER A 216 -11.77 -47.58 7.19
C SER A 216 -10.37 -47.73 6.58
N GLY A 217 -9.59 -46.64 6.60
CA GLY A 217 -8.17 -46.66 6.27
C GLY A 217 -7.64 -45.27 5.90
N ASP A 218 -6.42 -44.97 6.33
CA ASP A 218 -5.72 -43.70 6.22
C ASP A 218 -5.88 -42.98 4.87
N PHE A 219 -6.21 -41.68 4.94
CA PHE A 219 -6.35 -40.82 3.76
C PHE A 219 -4.96 -40.48 3.19
N LYS A 220 -4.43 -41.35 2.34
CA LYS A 220 -3.24 -41.08 1.51
C LYS A 220 -3.63 -40.04 0.45
N VAL A 221 -3.02 -38.86 0.52
CA VAL A 221 -3.13 -37.82 -0.51
C VAL A 221 -2.50 -38.37 -1.79
N ILE A 222 -3.33 -38.83 -2.73
CA ILE A 222 -2.90 -39.12 -4.09
C ILE A 222 -2.90 -37.78 -4.83
N ALA A 223 -1.72 -37.18 -4.94
CA ALA A 223 -1.50 -36.07 -5.87
C ALA A 223 -1.80 -36.57 -7.28
N GLN A 224 -2.67 -35.86 -8.02
CA GLN A 224 -2.78 -36.06 -9.45
C GLN A 224 -1.40 -35.80 -10.06
N ARG A 225 -0.83 -36.86 -10.63
CA ARG A 225 0.33 -36.81 -11.52
C ARG A 225 -0.06 -35.89 -12.66
N ASP A 226 0.49 -34.69 -12.69
CA ASP A 226 0.91 -33.95 -13.89
C ASP A 226 1.51 -32.59 -13.46
N THR A 227 2.56 -32.66 -12.65
CA THR A 227 3.68 -31.69 -12.58
C THR A 227 4.68 -32.25 -11.57
N CYS A 228 5.65 -33.03 -12.04
CA CYS A 228 6.71 -33.54 -11.17
C CYS A 228 7.93 -33.99 -11.98
N TYR A 229 8.93 -33.12 -12.10
CA TYR A 229 10.30 -33.59 -11.83
C TYR A 229 10.37 -33.81 -10.31
N ALA A 230 9.94 -34.99 -9.88
CA ALA A 230 10.08 -35.46 -8.51
C ALA A 230 11.33 -36.33 -8.42
N THR A 231 12.34 -35.85 -7.73
CA THR A 231 13.36 -36.69 -7.11
C THR A 231 12.96 -36.97 -5.67
N SER A 232 12.91 -38.26 -5.33
CA SER A 232 12.87 -38.94 -4.02
C SER A 232 12.44 -38.18 -2.75
N GLU A 233 11.40 -38.69 -2.10
CA GLU A 233 11.21 -38.80 -0.63
C GLU A 233 11.48 -37.59 0.29
N GLU A 234 11.24 -36.35 -0.15
CA GLU A 234 11.02 -35.26 0.81
C GLU A 234 9.57 -35.31 1.29
N GLU A 235 9.32 -35.69 2.55
CA GLU A 235 8.06 -35.44 3.23
C GLU A 235 7.74 -33.94 3.11
N LYS A 236 6.89 -33.56 2.15
CA LYS A 236 6.50 -32.17 1.96
C LYS A 236 5.83 -31.70 3.25
N ILE A 237 6.51 -30.84 4.00
CA ILE A 237 5.98 -30.28 5.24
C ILE A 237 4.89 -29.28 4.88
N PHE A 238 3.64 -29.65 5.12
CA PHE A 238 2.48 -28.79 4.93
C PHE A 238 2.05 -28.13 6.24
N LEU A 239 1.71 -26.84 6.13
CA LEU A 239 1.08 -26.01 7.13
C LEU A 239 -0.44 -26.11 7.00
N LYS A 240 -1.17 -26.38 8.09
CA LYS A 240 -2.64 -26.48 8.08
C LYS A 240 -3.25 -25.15 8.52
N VAL A 241 -3.71 -24.34 7.58
CA VAL A 241 -4.18 -22.97 7.83
C VAL A 241 -5.68 -22.85 7.55
N PRO A 242 -6.49 -22.14 8.36
CA PRO A 242 -7.85 -21.79 7.94
C PRO A 242 -7.85 -21.08 6.59
N PHE A 243 -8.69 -21.52 5.65
CA PHE A 243 -8.58 -21.12 4.24
C PHE A 243 -8.64 -19.60 4.00
N GLN A 244 -9.32 -18.87 4.89
CA GLN A 244 -9.48 -17.42 4.85
C GLN A 244 -8.16 -16.63 4.90
N TYR A 245 -7.08 -17.22 5.43
CA TYR A 245 -5.76 -16.57 5.49
C TYR A 245 -4.87 -16.90 4.29
N THR A 246 -5.38 -17.68 3.33
CA THR A 246 -4.64 -18.18 2.16
C THR A 246 -5.41 -18.00 0.85
N LEU A 247 -6.29 -17.01 0.77
CA LEU A 247 -7.21 -16.84 -0.37
C LEU A 247 -6.48 -16.71 -1.71
N GLN A 248 -5.38 -15.94 -1.78
CA GLN A 248 -4.59 -15.82 -3.01
C GLN A 248 -4.05 -17.17 -3.51
N LEU A 249 -3.54 -18.01 -2.59
CA LEU A 249 -3.02 -19.33 -2.95
C LEU A 249 -4.13 -20.29 -3.43
N ILE A 250 -5.36 -20.08 -2.96
CA ILE A 250 -6.54 -20.86 -3.38
C ILE A 250 -6.97 -20.42 -4.78
N THR A 251 -7.02 -19.11 -5.03
CA THR A 251 -7.31 -18.54 -6.37
C THR A 251 -6.34 -19.09 -7.41
N ASP A 252 -5.05 -19.15 -7.06
CA ASP A 252 -4.00 -19.67 -7.93
C ASP A 252 -3.95 -21.21 -7.99
N ARG A 253 -4.83 -21.91 -7.26
CA ARG A 253 -4.86 -23.38 -7.15
C ARG A 253 -3.53 -24.00 -6.68
N ARG A 254 -2.80 -23.28 -5.83
CA ARG A 254 -1.49 -23.69 -5.29
C ARG A 254 -1.59 -24.52 -4.01
N VAL A 255 -2.79 -24.67 -3.44
CA VAL A 255 -3.05 -25.36 -2.16
C VAL A 255 -4.29 -26.24 -2.22
N CYS A 256 -4.31 -27.31 -1.42
CA CYS A 256 -5.47 -28.19 -1.28
C CYS A 256 -6.35 -27.75 -0.11
N LEU A 257 -7.68 -27.86 -0.26
CA LEU A 257 -8.65 -27.57 0.79
C LEU A 257 -9.27 -28.86 1.34
N HIS A 258 -9.38 -28.96 2.66
CA HIS A 258 -10.13 -30.02 3.33
C HIS A 258 -10.73 -29.51 4.65
N LYS A 259 -12.05 -29.67 4.80
CA LYS A 259 -12.82 -29.31 6.03
C LYS A 259 -12.56 -27.88 6.53
N GLY A 260 -12.50 -26.90 5.63
CA GLY A 260 -12.27 -25.49 5.97
C GLY A 260 -10.80 -25.11 6.21
N PHE A 261 -9.86 -26.03 5.97
CA PHE A 261 -8.43 -25.78 6.08
C PHE A 261 -7.73 -25.91 4.72
N ALA A 262 -6.78 -25.02 4.46
CA ALA A 262 -5.81 -25.11 3.40
C ALA A 262 -4.52 -25.79 3.89
N TYR A 263 -3.95 -26.65 3.05
CA TYR A 263 -2.68 -27.33 3.28
C TYR A 263 -1.62 -26.65 2.44
N VAL A 264 -0.83 -25.80 3.10
CA VAL A 264 0.08 -24.84 2.47
C VAL A 264 1.51 -25.37 2.53
N PRO A 265 2.23 -25.48 1.41
CA PRO A 265 3.64 -25.84 1.43
C PRO A 265 4.51 -24.80 2.17
N SER A 266 5.61 -25.24 2.80
CA SER A 266 6.52 -24.40 3.61
C SER A 266 7.09 -23.19 2.87
N ILE A 267 7.23 -23.24 1.54
CA ILE A 267 7.62 -22.11 0.67
C ILE A 267 6.75 -20.86 0.88
N TYR A 268 5.45 -21.03 1.13
CA TYR A 268 4.51 -19.92 1.27
C TYR A 268 4.37 -19.45 2.73
N LEU A 269 5.25 -19.92 3.62
CA LEU A 269 5.27 -19.49 5.02
C LEU A 269 5.32 -17.95 5.17
N PRO A 270 6.16 -17.19 4.42
CA PRO A 270 6.16 -15.73 4.49
C PRO A 270 4.80 -15.13 4.16
N ASN A 271 4.10 -15.65 3.15
CA ASN A 271 2.77 -15.16 2.74
C ASN A 271 1.72 -15.39 3.83
N VAL A 272 1.71 -16.59 4.42
CA VAL A 272 0.75 -16.91 5.49
C VAL A 272 0.98 -16.03 6.72
N VAL A 273 2.23 -15.91 7.16
CA VAL A 273 2.57 -15.10 8.35
C VAL A 273 2.30 -13.61 8.08
N ALA A 274 2.58 -13.12 6.87
CA ALA A 274 2.25 -11.75 6.47
C ALA A 274 0.73 -11.50 6.47
N ASN A 275 -0.09 -12.43 5.97
CA ASN A 275 -1.55 -12.27 6.00
C ASN A 275 -2.08 -12.27 7.44
N ILE A 276 -1.50 -13.06 8.34
CA ILE A 276 -1.87 -13.05 9.75
C ILE A 276 -1.41 -11.75 10.44
N PHE A 277 -0.25 -11.22 10.05
CA PHE A 277 0.23 -9.91 10.48
C PHE A 277 -0.72 -8.79 10.03
N GLU A 278 -1.19 -8.84 8.78
CA GLU A 278 -2.14 -7.89 8.19
C GLU A 278 -3.44 -7.83 9.03
N GLU A 279 -4.00 -8.98 9.39
CA GLU A 279 -5.19 -9.07 10.24
C GLU A 279 -4.92 -8.56 11.66
N CYS A 280 -3.76 -8.88 12.24
CA CYS A 280 -3.35 -8.33 13.54
C CYS A 280 -3.22 -6.79 13.49
N LEU A 281 -2.71 -6.25 12.37
CA LEU A 281 -2.55 -4.82 12.16
C LEU A 281 -3.91 -4.13 12.01
N ARG A 282 -4.86 -4.72 11.26
CA ARG A 282 -6.25 -4.22 11.17
C ARG A 282 -6.93 -4.16 12.54
N LEU A 283 -6.80 -5.22 13.34
CA LEU A 283 -7.29 -5.21 14.73
C LEU A 283 -6.61 -4.11 15.57
N GLY A 284 -5.31 -3.91 15.39
CA GLY A 284 -4.56 -2.84 16.05
C GLY A 284 -5.04 -1.44 15.68
N ILE A 285 -5.41 -1.21 14.41
CA ILE A 285 -5.98 0.07 13.94
C ILE A 285 -7.38 0.29 14.51
N GLU A 286 -8.20 -0.76 14.63
CA GLU A 286 -9.51 -0.66 15.28
C GLU A 286 -9.39 -0.25 16.75
N LEU A 287 -8.43 -0.82 17.47
CA LEU A 287 -8.12 -0.42 18.85
C LEU A 287 -7.60 1.02 18.91
N ALA A 288 -6.73 1.41 17.98
CA ALA A 288 -6.22 2.77 17.87
C ALA A 288 -7.36 3.79 17.69
N ARG A 289 -8.36 3.48 16.85
CA ARG A 289 -9.52 4.36 16.62
C ARG A 289 -10.30 4.68 17.88
N LYS A 290 -10.37 3.73 18.83
CA LYS A 290 -11.01 3.94 20.15
C LYS A 290 -10.18 4.86 21.05
N ALA A 291 -8.86 4.84 20.94
CA ALA A 291 -7.93 5.62 21.78
C ALA A 291 -7.66 7.03 21.25
N VAL A 292 -7.74 7.24 19.92
CA VAL A 292 -7.37 8.50 19.27
C VAL A 292 -8.11 9.74 19.77
N PRO A 293 -9.40 9.73 20.13
CA PRO A 293 -10.07 10.92 20.67
C PRO A 293 -9.38 11.48 21.92
N VAL A 294 -8.84 10.61 22.77
CA VAL A 294 -8.08 11.02 23.96
C VAL A 294 -6.74 11.62 23.54
N CYS A 295 -6.04 11.01 22.58
CA CYS A 295 -4.78 11.54 22.06
C CYS A 295 -4.94 12.93 21.41
N LEU A 296 -6.01 13.15 20.65
CA LEU A 296 -6.28 14.41 19.95
C LEU A 296 -6.76 15.54 20.88
N SER A 297 -6.98 15.26 22.16
CA SER A 297 -7.20 16.29 23.17
C SER A 297 -5.94 17.15 23.37
N ASP A 298 -4.75 16.58 23.14
CA ASP A 298 -3.48 17.32 23.15
C ASP A 298 -3.27 18.05 21.80
N PRO A 299 -3.11 19.38 21.80
CA PRO A 299 -2.92 20.16 20.57
C PRO A 299 -1.66 19.75 19.79
N ARG A 300 -0.61 19.31 20.48
CA ARG A 300 0.66 18.90 19.86
C ARG A 300 0.50 17.62 19.03
N MET A 301 -0.31 16.68 19.53
CA MET A 301 -0.62 15.45 18.81
C MET A 301 -1.50 15.73 17.60
N ARG A 302 -2.45 16.66 17.72
CA ARG A 302 -3.31 17.10 16.61
C ARG A 302 -2.50 17.73 15.49
N GLU A 303 -1.58 18.62 15.83
CA GLU A 303 -0.66 19.24 14.87
C GLU A 303 0.21 18.17 14.18
N MET A 304 0.85 17.30 14.97
CA MET A 304 1.69 16.22 14.44
C MET A 304 0.94 15.30 13.48
N PHE A 305 -0.29 14.89 13.82
CA PHE A 305 -1.10 14.04 12.94
C PHE A 305 -1.55 14.79 11.69
N GLY A 306 -1.88 16.08 11.80
CA GLY A 306 -2.17 16.94 10.66
C GLY A 306 -1.00 17.04 9.68
N THR A 307 0.23 17.21 10.18
CA THR A 307 1.44 17.23 9.36
C THR A 307 1.67 15.89 8.65
N LEU A 308 1.47 14.75 9.34
CA LEU A 308 1.60 13.43 8.72
C LEU A 308 0.54 13.17 7.65
N GLN A 309 -0.69 13.66 7.85
CA GLN A 309 -1.76 13.60 6.85
C GLN A 309 -1.42 14.46 5.63
N LEU A 310 -0.96 15.70 5.84
CA LEU A 310 -0.51 16.57 4.76
C LEU A 310 0.63 15.91 3.99
N GLN A 311 1.68 15.43 4.66
CA GLN A 311 2.78 14.71 4.01
C GLN A 311 2.28 13.49 3.22
N PHE A 312 1.29 12.74 3.74
CA PHE A 312 0.72 11.61 3.02
C PHE A 312 0.14 12.02 1.66
N TYR A 313 -0.69 13.07 1.65
CA TYR A 313 -1.39 13.54 0.46
C TYR A 313 -0.56 14.46 -0.45
N GLU A 314 0.43 15.17 0.10
CA GLU A 314 1.25 16.13 -0.64
C GLU A 314 2.30 15.45 -1.53
N ASP A 315 2.79 14.25 -1.18
CA ASP A 315 3.69 13.48 -2.07
C ASP A 315 2.98 12.98 -3.35
N GLY A 316 1.66 13.13 -3.47
CA GLY A 316 0.95 12.98 -4.75
C GLY A 316 1.20 14.13 -5.73
N CYS A 317 1.83 15.23 -5.29
CA CYS A 317 2.05 16.45 -6.08
C CYS A 317 3.37 17.20 -5.80
N ARG A 318 4.22 16.80 -4.84
CA ARG A 318 5.54 17.45 -4.63
C ARG A 318 6.57 16.44 -4.13
N GLY A 319 7.57 16.15 -4.96
CA GLY A 319 8.82 15.58 -4.46
C GLY A 319 9.63 16.66 -3.74
N GLY A 320 10.12 16.34 -2.53
CA GLY A 320 11.27 16.98 -1.90
C GLY A 320 11.04 18.34 -1.23
N GLU A 321 11.27 18.39 0.08
CA GLU A 321 11.58 19.64 0.79
C GLU A 321 12.83 20.29 0.18
N GLY A 322 12.72 21.58 -0.19
CA GLY A 322 13.88 22.47 -0.37
C GLY A 322 14.08 23.07 -1.77
N VAL A 323 13.46 22.55 -2.82
CA VAL A 323 13.40 23.24 -4.12
C VAL A 323 12.00 23.02 -4.65
N GLY A 324 11.09 23.92 -4.30
CA GLY A 324 10.00 24.17 -5.21
C GLY A 324 10.65 24.58 -6.52
N VAL A 325 10.71 23.68 -7.49
CA VAL A 325 10.63 24.10 -8.88
C VAL A 325 9.24 24.70 -8.97
N VAL A 326 9.14 25.97 -8.55
CA VAL A 326 8.25 26.91 -9.17
C VAL A 326 8.61 26.75 -10.63
N PHE A 327 7.78 26.04 -11.40
CA PHE A 327 7.81 26.28 -12.82
C PHE A 327 7.69 27.79 -12.95
N ASP A 328 8.65 28.38 -13.68
CA ASP A 328 8.52 29.74 -14.16
C ASP A 328 7.08 29.92 -14.63
N THR A 329 6.46 31.05 -14.29
CA THR A 329 5.04 31.30 -14.60
C THR A 329 4.75 30.87 -16.03
N ILE A 330 3.98 29.79 -16.22
CA ILE A 330 3.69 29.30 -17.57
C ILE A 330 2.80 30.32 -18.26
N SER A 331 3.11 30.67 -19.50
CA SER A 331 2.23 31.54 -20.28
C SER A 331 1.13 30.72 -20.94
N ARG A 332 0.08 31.39 -21.42
CA ARG A 332 -0.99 30.75 -22.20
C ARG A 332 -0.50 29.99 -23.46
N HIS A 333 0.65 30.35 -24.02
CA HIS A 333 1.21 29.71 -25.22
C HIS A 333 1.95 28.40 -24.90
N ASP A 334 2.40 28.24 -23.66
CA ASP A 334 3.11 27.05 -23.22
C ASP A 334 2.14 25.88 -23.00
N VAL A 335 0.89 26.19 -22.65
CA VAL A 335 -0.14 25.21 -22.32
C VAL A 335 -0.29 24.15 -23.42
N ASP A 336 -0.34 24.54 -24.69
CA ASP A 336 -0.51 23.61 -25.82
C ASP A 336 0.69 22.67 -25.99
N ARG A 337 1.90 23.16 -25.71
CA ARG A 337 3.14 22.37 -25.81
C ARG A 337 3.27 21.38 -24.66
N LEU A 338 2.72 21.72 -23.50
CA LEU A 338 2.82 20.91 -22.29
C LEU A 338 1.79 19.78 -22.23
N VAL A 339 0.83 19.75 -23.16
CA VAL A 339 -0.27 18.76 -23.19
C VAL A 339 0.23 17.32 -23.20
N ASP A 340 1.34 17.05 -23.87
CA ASP A 340 1.91 15.70 -23.97
C ASP A 340 2.46 15.20 -22.62
N PHE A 341 2.73 16.12 -21.69
CA PHE A 341 3.16 15.81 -20.31
C PHE A 341 1.99 15.82 -19.32
N PHE A 342 0.78 16.22 -19.74
CA PHE A 342 -0.37 16.26 -18.84
C PHE A 342 -0.87 14.84 -18.52
N PRO A 343 -1.38 14.60 -17.30
CA PRO A 343 -2.04 13.35 -17.00
C PRO A 343 -3.23 13.15 -17.95
N PRO A 344 -3.59 11.88 -18.28
CA PRO A 344 -4.60 11.59 -19.30
C PRO A 344 -5.93 12.33 -19.11
N CYS A 345 -6.36 12.54 -17.87
CA CYS A 345 -7.58 13.28 -17.54
C CYS A 345 -7.51 14.75 -17.98
N MET A 346 -6.40 15.45 -17.75
CA MET A 346 -6.23 16.86 -18.12
C MET A 346 -5.89 17.02 -19.59
N ALA A 347 -5.11 16.09 -20.16
CA ALA A 347 -4.87 16.03 -21.60
C ALA A 347 -6.19 15.85 -22.37
N HIS A 348 -7.10 14.99 -21.88
CA HIS A 348 -8.42 14.81 -22.46
C HIS A 348 -9.26 16.10 -22.41
N LEU A 349 -9.27 16.80 -21.27
CA LEU A 349 -9.97 18.08 -21.15
C LEU A 349 -9.41 19.14 -22.11
N HIS A 350 -8.08 19.22 -22.22
CA HIS A 350 -7.43 20.15 -23.13
C HIS A 350 -7.78 19.85 -24.60
N ARG A 351 -7.62 18.60 -25.05
CA ARG A 351 -7.96 18.19 -26.42
C ARG A 351 -9.44 18.41 -26.72
N THR A 352 -10.32 18.12 -25.75
CA THR A 352 -11.76 18.37 -25.88
C THR A 352 -12.06 19.86 -26.00
N LEU A 353 -11.37 20.71 -25.21
CA LEU A 353 -11.49 22.14 -25.29
C LEU A 353 -11.09 22.63 -26.68
N ARG A 354 -9.90 22.29 -27.16
CA ARG A 354 -9.40 22.70 -28.49
C ARG A 354 -10.25 22.17 -29.65
N TYR A 355 -10.87 21.01 -29.49
CA TYR A 355 -11.73 20.42 -30.54
C TYR A 355 -13.14 21.02 -30.56
N LYS A 356 -13.77 21.25 -29.39
CA LYS A 356 -15.18 21.71 -29.31
C LYS A 356 -15.31 23.21 -29.07
N HIS A 357 -14.22 23.87 -28.69
CA HIS A 357 -14.15 25.22 -28.13
C HIS A 357 -15.03 25.41 -26.89
N ARG A 358 -15.53 24.32 -26.28
CA ARG A 358 -16.45 24.35 -25.13
C ARG A 358 -16.18 23.20 -24.18
N LEU A 359 -16.28 23.51 -22.89
CA LEU A 359 -16.24 22.53 -21.79
C LEU A 359 -17.45 22.69 -20.88
N LYS A 360 -17.87 21.58 -20.28
CA LYS A 360 -18.95 21.57 -19.27
C LYS A 360 -18.51 22.31 -18.01
N HIS A 361 -19.47 22.75 -17.19
CA HIS A 361 -19.19 23.56 -16.01
C HIS A 361 -18.12 22.95 -15.08
N PHE A 362 -18.28 21.69 -14.68
CA PHE A 362 -17.33 21.00 -13.82
C PHE A 362 -15.95 20.83 -14.48
N SER A 363 -15.92 20.48 -15.78
CA SER A 363 -14.67 20.34 -16.53
C SER A 363 -13.89 21.66 -16.62
N ARG A 364 -14.57 22.80 -16.75
CA ARG A 364 -13.93 24.13 -16.70
C ARG A 364 -13.28 24.40 -15.35
N LEU A 365 -14.00 24.11 -14.25
CA LEU A 365 -13.50 24.25 -12.89
C LEU A 365 -12.23 23.42 -12.68
N GLN A 366 -12.32 22.11 -12.95
CA GLN A 366 -11.22 21.17 -12.80
C GLN A 366 -9.99 21.60 -13.62
N TYR A 367 -10.19 21.95 -14.88
CA TYR A 367 -9.08 22.32 -15.77
C TYR A 367 -8.45 23.66 -15.39
N THR A 368 -9.25 24.65 -14.98
CA THR A 368 -8.75 25.98 -14.57
C THR A 368 -7.91 25.88 -13.31
N LEU A 369 -8.34 25.07 -12.33
CA LEU A 369 -7.57 24.85 -11.10
C LEU A 369 -6.25 24.12 -11.40
N PHE A 370 -6.28 23.14 -12.29
CA PHE A 370 -5.06 22.43 -12.73
C PHE A 370 -4.04 23.39 -13.37
N LEU A 371 -4.49 24.24 -14.30
CA LEU A 371 -3.60 25.23 -14.92
C LEU A 371 -3.07 26.27 -13.94
N LYS A 372 -3.90 26.69 -12.97
CA LYS A 372 -3.47 27.57 -11.87
C LYS A 372 -2.34 26.92 -11.06
N ASP A 373 -2.50 25.67 -10.67
CA ASP A 373 -1.49 24.96 -9.86
C ASP A 373 -0.22 24.63 -10.65
N LEU A 374 -0.31 24.53 -11.99
CA LEU A 374 0.85 24.51 -12.89
C LEU A 374 1.58 25.87 -13.00
N GLY A 375 1.01 26.95 -12.46
CA GLY A 375 1.63 28.27 -12.44
C GLY A 375 1.08 29.27 -13.48
N LEU A 376 -0.04 28.97 -14.14
CA LEU A 376 -0.68 29.92 -15.06
C LEU A 376 -1.22 31.12 -14.27
N SER A 377 -0.76 32.32 -14.62
CA SER A 377 -1.20 33.57 -13.98
C SER A 377 -2.71 33.80 -14.17
N VAL A 378 -3.36 34.54 -13.27
CA VAL A 378 -4.79 34.88 -13.43
C VAL A 378 -5.05 35.65 -14.72
N HIS A 379 -4.11 36.51 -15.11
CA HIS A 379 -4.20 37.30 -16.34
C HIS A 379 -4.15 36.39 -17.58
N ASP A 380 -3.23 35.44 -17.60
CA ASP A 380 -3.09 34.49 -18.71
C ASP A 380 -4.24 33.48 -18.73
N ALA A 381 -4.76 33.07 -17.57
CA ALA A 381 -5.95 32.22 -17.50
C ALA A 381 -7.17 32.93 -18.11
N VAL A 382 -7.43 34.18 -17.75
CA VAL A 382 -8.52 34.97 -18.36
C VAL A 382 -8.31 35.10 -19.87
N SER A 383 -7.09 35.40 -20.30
CA SER A 383 -6.75 35.53 -21.72
C SER A 383 -6.90 34.21 -22.48
N PHE A 384 -6.50 33.09 -21.89
CA PHE A 384 -6.63 31.74 -22.43
C PHE A 384 -8.10 31.38 -22.67
N TRP A 385 -8.95 31.54 -21.64
CA TRP A 385 -10.38 31.26 -21.76
C TRP A 385 -11.07 32.25 -22.70
N GLN A 386 -10.63 33.51 -22.76
CA GLN A 386 -11.14 34.52 -23.68
C GLN A 386 -10.91 34.12 -25.14
N GLN A 387 -9.68 33.73 -25.49
CA GLN A 387 -9.33 33.31 -26.84
C GLN A 387 -10.19 32.13 -27.28
N GLU A 388 -10.33 31.14 -26.42
CA GLU A 388 -11.05 29.92 -26.74
C GLU A 388 -12.58 30.13 -26.85
N TYR A 389 -13.18 30.90 -25.94
CA TYR A 389 -14.65 31.11 -25.90
C TYR A 389 -15.13 32.22 -26.83
N SER A 390 -14.20 32.93 -27.48
CA SER A 390 -14.48 33.81 -28.62
C SER A 390 -14.62 33.02 -29.93
N ILE A 391 -14.16 31.77 -29.97
CA ILE A 391 -14.36 30.90 -31.13
C ILE A 391 -15.77 30.28 -31.06
N PRO A 392 -16.52 30.20 -32.17
CA PRO A 392 -17.80 29.52 -32.21
C PRO A 392 -17.68 28.04 -31.78
N ALA A 393 -18.67 27.55 -31.03
CA ALA A 393 -18.67 26.17 -30.57
C ALA A 393 -18.86 25.19 -31.72
N HIS A 394 -18.10 24.09 -31.72
CA HIS A 394 -18.27 23.00 -32.68
C HIS A 394 -19.23 21.93 -32.11
N GLY A 395 -20.23 21.50 -32.89
CA GLY A 395 -21.10 20.36 -32.56
C GLY A 395 -22.48 20.67 -31.94
N GLY A 396 -22.95 21.93 -31.99
CA GLY A 396 -24.31 22.31 -31.60
C GLY A 396 -24.63 22.23 -30.10
N GLY A 397 -25.39 23.19 -29.57
CA GLY A 397 -25.97 23.11 -28.22
C GLY A 397 -25.38 24.02 -27.14
N CYS A 398 -24.37 24.84 -27.42
CA CYS A 398 -23.88 25.85 -26.47
C CYS A 398 -23.97 27.25 -27.07
N THR A 399 -24.78 28.12 -26.46
CA THR A 399 -25.00 29.51 -26.88
C THR A 399 -24.05 30.51 -26.20
N HIS A 400 -23.19 30.02 -25.29
CA HIS A 400 -22.26 30.87 -24.54
C HIS A 400 -21.13 31.36 -25.44
N HIS A 401 -20.84 32.66 -25.36
CA HIS A 401 -19.81 33.33 -26.14
C HIS A 401 -19.14 34.41 -25.29
N TRP A 402 -17.83 34.60 -25.44
CA TRP A 402 -17.08 35.52 -24.59
C TRP A 402 -17.62 36.96 -24.64
N ALA A 403 -18.05 37.46 -25.81
CA ALA A 403 -18.60 38.82 -25.92
C ALA A 403 -19.85 39.07 -25.05
N LYS A 404 -20.64 38.03 -24.76
CA LYS A 404 -21.86 38.13 -23.94
C LYS A 404 -21.59 37.75 -22.47
N ASP A 405 -20.85 36.67 -22.26
CA ASP A 405 -20.66 36.04 -20.96
C ASP A 405 -19.30 36.34 -20.29
N GLY A 406 -18.42 37.09 -20.96
CA GLY A 406 -17.02 37.29 -20.54
C GLY A 406 -16.88 37.80 -19.11
N ARG A 407 -17.74 38.74 -18.68
CA ARG A 407 -17.76 39.24 -17.30
C ARG A 407 -18.00 38.11 -16.28
N ARG A 408 -18.90 37.18 -16.57
CA ARG A 408 -19.21 36.03 -15.71
C ARG A 408 -18.04 35.06 -15.65
N TYR A 409 -17.37 34.81 -16.77
CA TYR A 409 -16.18 33.95 -16.81
C TYR A 409 -15.00 34.56 -16.07
N THR A 410 -14.71 35.83 -16.29
CA THR A 410 -13.65 36.55 -15.58
C THR A 410 -13.87 36.54 -14.07
N TYR A 411 -15.10 36.82 -13.61
CA TYR A 411 -15.44 36.74 -12.19
C TYR A 411 -15.20 35.33 -11.63
N ASN A 412 -15.67 34.29 -12.33
CA ASN A 412 -15.49 32.91 -11.88
C ASN A 412 -14.01 32.51 -11.81
N ILE A 413 -13.20 32.86 -12.82
CA ILE A 413 -11.76 32.59 -12.83
C ILE A 413 -11.10 33.31 -11.65
N ARG A 414 -11.35 34.61 -11.45
CA ARG A 414 -10.77 35.35 -10.31
C ARG A 414 -11.17 34.79 -8.96
N HIS A 415 -12.40 34.32 -8.82
CA HIS A 415 -12.87 33.62 -7.62
C HIS A 415 -12.07 32.33 -7.36
N LEU A 416 -11.76 31.52 -8.38
CA LEU A 416 -10.93 30.33 -8.23
C LEU A 416 -9.49 30.64 -7.82
N TYR A 417 -8.99 31.81 -8.19
CA TYR A 417 -7.69 32.33 -7.76
C TYR A 417 -7.74 32.99 -6.38
N GLY A 418 -8.89 33.06 -5.72
CA GLY A 418 -9.04 33.66 -4.39
C GLY A 418 -9.06 35.20 -4.40
N LEU A 419 -9.28 35.82 -5.57
CA LEU A 419 -9.30 37.28 -5.71
C LEU A 419 -10.70 37.89 -5.56
N GLU A 420 -11.74 37.06 -5.48
CA GLU A 420 -13.14 37.47 -5.35
C GLU A 420 -13.84 36.65 -4.24
N GLY A 421 -14.95 37.15 -3.70
CA GLY A 421 -15.74 36.42 -2.69
C GLY A 421 -15.02 36.27 -1.34
N SER A 422 -15.06 35.07 -0.74
CA SER A 422 -14.44 34.74 0.56
C SER A 422 -12.91 34.69 0.54
N ARG A 423 -12.28 35.01 -0.61
CA ARG A 423 -10.83 35.01 -0.82
C ARG A 423 -10.14 33.68 -0.52
N VAL A 424 -10.88 32.58 -0.66
CA VAL A 424 -10.33 31.23 -0.51
C VAL A 424 -9.63 30.83 -1.82
N SER A 425 -8.34 30.52 -1.73
CA SER A 425 -7.59 29.97 -2.86
C SER A 425 -7.95 28.49 -3.05
N TYR A 426 -8.81 28.19 -4.02
CA TYR A 426 -9.21 26.83 -4.35
C TYR A 426 -8.03 26.04 -4.93
N ARG A 427 -7.88 24.76 -4.54
CA ARG A 427 -6.84 23.86 -5.08
C ARG A 427 -7.42 22.90 -6.12
N SER A 428 -6.56 22.38 -7.00
CA SER A 428 -6.94 21.32 -7.93
C SER A 428 -7.46 20.08 -7.23
N HIS A 429 -8.37 19.39 -7.91
CA HIS A 429 -8.87 18.09 -7.45
C HIS A 429 -7.77 17.02 -7.56
N CYS A 430 -7.62 16.21 -6.52
CA CYS A 430 -6.79 15.01 -6.58
C CYS A 430 -7.46 13.93 -7.46
N CYS A 431 -6.68 12.93 -7.90
CA CYS A 431 -7.17 11.82 -8.72
C CYS A 431 -8.43 11.16 -8.12
N GLN A 432 -8.44 10.93 -6.81
CA GLN A 432 -9.58 10.33 -6.12
C GLN A 432 -10.82 11.26 -6.12
N GLY A 433 -10.62 12.57 -6.06
CA GLY A 433 -11.71 13.56 -6.19
C GLY A 433 -12.32 13.60 -7.59
N ILE A 434 -11.50 13.36 -8.62
CA ILE A 434 -11.94 13.29 -10.02
C ILE A 434 -12.68 11.97 -10.31
N LEU A 435 -12.22 10.86 -9.71
CA LEU A 435 -12.77 9.52 -9.94
C LEU A 435 -14.07 9.25 -9.17
N LYS A 436 -14.41 10.02 -8.13
CA LYS A 436 -15.69 9.87 -7.41
C LYS A 436 -16.84 10.36 -8.30
N PRO A 437 -17.83 9.51 -8.64
CA PRO A 437 -19.00 9.95 -9.38
C PRO A 437 -19.80 10.91 -8.49
N SER A 438 -19.93 12.17 -8.92
CA SER A 438 -20.87 13.09 -8.29
C SER A 438 -22.29 12.57 -8.53
N ALA A 439 -23.03 12.35 -7.44
CA ALA A 439 -24.45 12.05 -7.47
C ALA A 439 -25.22 13.28 -7.97
N GLY A 440 -25.28 13.45 -9.30
CA GLY A 440 -25.93 14.58 -9.95
C GLY A 440 -26.07 14.32 -11.44
N ARG A 441 -27.31 14.31 -11.93
CA ARG A 441 -27.66 14.00 -13.32
C ARG A 441 -26.92 14.95 -14.28
N GLY A 442 -26.29 14.38 -15.29
CA GLY A 442 -25.94 15.09 -16.52
C GLY A 442 -24.45 15.34 -16.80
N GLY A 443 -23.63 14.28 -16.82
CA GLY A 443 -22.32 14.40 -17.46
C GLY A 443 -21.39 13.22 -17.22
N ARG A 444 -21.59 12.12 -17.94
CA ARG A 444 -20.57 11.05 -18.02
C ARG A 444 -19.29 11.64 -18.61
N LEU A 445 -18.25 11.78 -17.79
CA LEU A 445 -16.87 11.68 -18.25
C LEU A 445 -16.57 10.19 -18.29
N SER A 446 -16.88 9.55 -19.41
CA SER A 446 -16.29 8.27 -19.76
C SER A 446 -14.81 8.55 -20.04
N ILE A 447 -13.98 8.47 -19.00
CA ILE A 447 -12.55 8.25 -19.17
C ILE A 447 -12.46 6.79 -19.65
N PRO A 448 -11.89 6.51 -20.83
CA PRO A 448 -11.56 5.14 -21.19
C PRO A 448 -10.57 4.64 -20.14
N ALA A 449 -10.95 3.60 -19.41
CA ALA A 449 -9.98 2.80 -18.67
C ALA A 449 -9.01 2.21 -19.72
N LEU A 450 -7.71 2.44 -19.52
CA LEU A 450 -6.68 1.55 -20.05
C LEU A 450 -6.44 0.48 -19.00
#